data_AF-A0A966X5D5-F1
#
_entry.id   AF-A0A966X5D5-F1
#
_cell.length_a   1.000
_cell.length_b   1.000
_cell.length_c   1.000
_cell.angle_alpha   90.00
_cell.angle_beta   90.00
_cell.angle_gamma   90.00
#
_symmetry.space_group_name_H-M   'P 1'
#
loop_
_entity.id
_entity.type
_entity.pdbx_description
1 polymer ?
#
loop_
_entity_poly.entity_id
_entity_poly.type
_entity_poly.pdbx_seq_one_letter_code
_entity_poly.pdbx_strand_id
1 'polypeptide(L)'
;MSQPTIPVRSASTPPDELYEVLADAGCLVVEGLAPKEMIGAVRTELTSDMAAVSADEDDPAAFYPGLTRRVTGLMHRSATARELLMHPVVEALGDRHLLPNCTKWQLNVSAALDIGPGARDQILHREEDLYPYWAPPRPNLILASMWAISDFTASNGGTQIVPGSHTWEADRVPHEHEVVRAEMVAGSVLFWL
;
A
#
# COMPACT_ATOMS: atom_id res chain seq x y z
N MET A 1 1.50 27.11 -4.46
CA MET A 1 2.04 25.93 -3.74
C MET A 1 2.30 24.86 -4.79
N SER A 2 3.41 24.12 -4.71
CA SER A 2 3.67 23.02 -5.65
C SER A 2 2.61 21.93 -5.46
N GLN A 3 2.25 21.25 -6.54
CA GLN A 3 1.38 20.07 -6.47
C GLN A 3 2.04 19.02 -5.56
N PRO A 4 1.30 18.38 -4.63
CA PRO A 4 1.87 17.31 -3.82
C PRO A 4 2.33 16.17 -4.73
N THR A 5 3.34 15.43 -4.29
CA THR A 5 3.91 14.31 -5.02
C THR A 5 4.25 13.19 -4.04
N ILE A 6 4.10 11.93 -4.46
CA ILE A 6 4.61 10.79 -3.70
C ILE A 6 6.13 10.74 -3.91
N PRO A 7 6.95 10.88 -2.84
CA PRO A 7 8.40 10.75 -2.98
C PRO A 7 8.80 9.36 -3.49
N VAL A 8 9.82 9.32 -4.34
CA VAL A 8 10.39 8.08 -4.87
C VAL A 8 11.85 7.96 -4.42
N ARG A 9 12.25 6.78 -3.98
CA ARG A 9 13.63 6.43 -3.60
C ARG A 9 14.01 5.08 -4.19
N SER A 10 15.31 4.82 -4.30
CA SER A 10 15.80 3.52 -4.76
C SER A 10 16.10 2.59 -3.59
N ALA A 11 16.21 1.29 -3.87
CA ALA A 11 16.65 0.27 -2.93
C ALA A 11 18.01 0.54 -2.26
N SER A 12 18.87 1.38 -2.84
CA SER A 12 20.18 1.75 -2.27
C SER A 12 20.11 2.90 -1.26
N THR A 13 18.92 3.50 -1.09
CA THR A 13 18.73 4.63 -0.17
C THR A 13 18.87 4.16 1.28
N PRO A 14 19.63 4.87 2.14
CA PRO A 14 19.79 4.49 3.53
C PRO A 14 18.44 4.41 4.28
N PRO A 15 18.25 3.45 5.20
CA PRO A 15 17.00 3.31 5.96
C PRO A 15 16.58 4.56 6.75
N ASP A 16 17.54 5.38 7.20
CA ASP A 16 17.30 6.65 7.90
C ASP A 16 16.58 7.65 7.00
N GLU A 17 17.06 7.78 5.76
CA GLU A 17 16.43 8.67 4.78
C GLU A 17 15.04 8.15 4.37
N LEU A 18 14.87 6.83 4.18
CA LEU A 18 13.56 6.24 3.89
C LEU A 18 12.55 6.55 5.02
N TYR A 19 12.97 6.43 6.27
CA TYR A 19 12.16 6.76 7.43
C TYR A 19 11.79 8.25 7.46
N GLU A 20 12.77 9.15 7.30
CA GLU A 20 12.52 10.60 7.34
C GLU A 20 11.54 11.03 6.25
N VAL A 21 11.70 10.51 5.03
CA VAL A 21 10.82 10.83 3.91
C VAL A 21 9.40 10.32 4.15
N LEU A 22 9.25 9.09 4.64
CA LEU A 22 7.94 8.53 4.95
C LEU A 22 7.27 9.26 6.13
N ALA A 23 8.03 9.64 7.15
CA ALA A 23 7.53 10.39 8.30
C ALA A 23 7.03 11.79 7.91
N ASP A 24 7.74 12.48 7.00
CA ASP A 24 7.37 13.82 6.53
C ASP A 24 6.20 13.78 5.54
N ALA A 25 6.27 12.93 4.52
CA ALA A 25 5.29 12.90 3.44
C ALA A 25 4.07 11.99 3.70
N GLY A 26 4.13 11.12 4.71
CA GLY A 26 3.10 10.12 5.00
C GLY A 26 3.00 9.00 3.96
N CYS A 27 3.81 9.05 2.91
CA CYS A 27 3.86 8.06 1.84
C CYS A 27 5.24 8.03 1.17
N LEU A 28 5.61 6.89 0.57
CA LEU A 28 6.90 6.69 -0.08
C LEU A 28 6.85 5.52 -1.06
N VAL A 29 7.33 5.71 -2.28
CA VAL A 29 7.65 4.60 -3.19
C VAL A 29 9.14 4.28 -3.06
N VAL A 30 9.46 2.99 -2.91
CA VAL A 30 10.84 2.48 -3.00
C VAL A 30 10.95 1.54 -4.19
N GLU A 31 11.75 1.93 -5.18
CA GLU A 31 11.96 1.18 -6.41
C GLU A 31 13.11 0.18 -6.31
N GLY A 32 12.98 -0.93 -7.02
CA GLY A 32 14.05 -1.91 -7.20
C GLY A 32 14.33 -2.79 -5.99
N LEU A 33 13.37 -2.94 -5.06
CA LEU A 33 13.52 -3.85 -3.92
C LEU A 33 13.31 -5.32 -4.31
N ALA A 34 12.34 -5.61 -5.17
CA ALA A 34 12.09 -6.97 -5.63
C ALA A 34 12.53 -7.14 -7.10
N PRO A 35 13.39 -8.12 -7.39
CA PRO A 35 13.80 -8.43 -8.75
C PRO A 35 12.63 -9.06 -9.54
N LYS A 36 12.69 -9.00 -10.87
CA LYS A 36 11.61 -9.46 -11.76
C LYS A 36 11.28 -10.94 -11.57
N GLU A 37 12.27 -11.74 -11.19
CA GLU A 37 12.13 -13.17 -10.91
C GLU A 37 11.18 -13.41 -9.73
N MET A 38 11.27 -12.62 -8.66
CA MET A 38 10.35 -12.71 -7.52
C MET A 38 8.92 -12.33 -7.93
N ILE A 39 8.76 -11.30 -8.75
CA ILE A 39 7.45 -10.90 -9.27
C ILE A 39 6.84 -12.00 -10.13
N GLY A 40 7.64 -12.66 -10.98
CA GLY A 40 7.25 -13.84 -11.73
C GLY A 40 6.80 -14.98 -10.83
N ALA A 41 7.56 -15.27 -9.77
CA ALA A 41 7.26 -16.33 -8.81
C ALA A 41 5.94 -16.07 -8.07
N VAL A 42 5.70 -14.85 -7.56
CA VAL A 42 4.41 -14.51 -6.92
C VAL A 42 3.24 -14.73 -7.87
N ARG A 43 3.34 -14.29 -9.13
CA ARG A 43 2.28 -14.50 -10.14
C ARG A 43 2.02 -15.98 -10.37
N THR A 44 3.06 -16.80 -10.51
CA THR A 44 2.93 -18.25 -10.69
C THR A 44 2.31 -18.91 -9.47
N GLU A 45 2.78 -18.60 -8.26
CA GLU A 45 2.29 -19.18 -7.01
C GLU A 45 0.81 -18.87 -6.77
N LEU A 46 0.35 -17.66 -7.12
CA LEU A 46 -1.04 -17.23 -6.94
C LEU A 46 -1.95 -17.54 -8.14
N THR A 47 -1.46 -18.15 -9.22
CA THR A 47 -2.23 -18.33 -10.47
C THR A 47 -3.56 -19.05 -10.23
N SER A 48 -3.52 -20.20 -9.55
CA SER A 48 -4.73 -21.00 -9.26
C SER A 48 -5.68 -20.27 -8.32
N ASP A 49 -5.16 -19.59 -7.31
CA ASP A 49 -5.98 -18.83 -6.36
C ASP A 49 -6.71 -17.69 -7.06
N MET A 50 -6.02 -16.90 -7.88
CA MET A 50 -6.59 -15.77 -8.62
C MET A 50 -7.57 -16.22 -9.71
N ALA A 51 -7.37 -17.39 -10.31
CA ALA A 51 -8.30 -17.96 -11.28
C ALA A 51 -9.60 -18.48 -10.64
N ALA A 52 -9.57 -18.82 -9.35
CA ALA A 52 -10.72 -19.35 -8.62
C ALA A 52 -11.68 -18.26 -8.12
N VAL A 53 -11.30 -16.97 -8.17
CA VAL A 53 -12.14 -15.84 -7.74
C VAL A 53 -12.71 -15.10 -8.93
N SER A 54 -14.02 -14.83 -8.90
CA SER A 54 -14.66 -13.91 -9.84
C SER A 54 -14.40 -12.45 -9.44
N ALA A 55 -14.49 -11.56 -10.42
CA ALA A 55 -14.66 -10.14 -10.19
C ALA A 55 -16.16 -9.85 -10.26
N ASP A 56 -16.74 -9.39 -9.16
CA ASP A 56 -18.17 -9.08 -9.09
C ASP A 56 -18.47 -7.72 -9.76
N GLU A 57 -19.72 -7.49 -10.17
CA GLU A 57 -20.16 -6.18 -10.65
C GLU A 57 -20.01 -5.11 -9.55
N ASP A 58 -19.83 -3.86 -9.95
CA ASP A 58 -19.63 -2.77 -8.98
C ASP A 58 -20.93 -2.40 -8.25
N ASP A 59 -20.82 -2.26 -6.94
CA ASP A 59 -21.79 -1.57 -6.08
C ASP A 59 -21.19 -0.20 -5.67
N PRO A 60 -21.76 0.92 -6.12
CA PRO A 60 -21.28 2.25 -5.76
C PRO A 60 -21.30 2.55 -4.26
N ALA A 61 -22.11 1.82 -3.48
CA ALA A 61 -22.16 1.96 -2.02
C ALA A 61 -21.12 1.08 -1.29
N ALA A 62 -20.51 0.11 -1.98
CA ALA A 62 -19.52 -0.76 -1.38
C ALA A 62 -18.21 -0.02 -1.11
N PHE A 63 -17.55 -0.38 -0.02
CA PHE A 63 -16.22 0.17 0.28
C PHE A 63 -15.19 -0.22 -0.77
N TYR A 64 -15.21 -1.49 -1.19
CA TYR A 64 -14.32 -2.00 -2.22
C TYR A 64 -14.98 -1.94 -3.60
N PRO A 65 -14.27 -1.44 -4.62
CA PRO A 65 -14.75 -1.47 -6.00
C PRO A 65 -15.01 -2.91 -6.48
N GLY A 66 -16.06 -3.07 -7.29
CA GLY A 66 -16.23 -4.24 -8.14
C GLY A 66 -15.19 -4.31 -9.25
N LEU A 67 -15.38 -5.24 -10.18
CA LEU A 67 -14.46 -5.55 -11.27
C LEU A 67 -13.03 -5.85 -10.79
N THR A 68 -12.89 -6.22 -9.51
CA THR A 68 -11.63 -6.46 -8.83
C THR A 68 -11.61 -7.88 -8.28
N ARG A 69 -10.58 -8.66 -8.62
CA ARG A 69 -10.35 -9.96 -7.97
C ARG A 69 -9.49 -9.76 -6.73
N ARG A 70 -9.85 -10.47 -5.66
CA ARG A 70 -9.12 -10.40 -4.39
C ARG A 70 -8.89 -11.78 -3.80
N VAL A 71 -7.63 -12.04 -3.43
CA VAL A 71 -7.25 -13.23 -2.67
C VAL A 71 -6.58 -12.78 -1.38
N THR A 72 -7.09 -13.22 -0.23
CA THR A 72 -6.53 -12.90 1.09
C THR A 72 -5.68 -14.04 1.65
N GLY A 73 -4.88 -13.75 2.68
CA GLY A 73 -4.09 -14.77 3.38
C GLY A 73 -2.88 -15.23 2.60
N LEU A 74 -2.15 -14.29 1.98
CA LEU A 74 -1.01 -14.59 1.10
C LEU A 74 0.09 -15.40 1.79
N MET A 75 0.23 -15.26 3.11
CA MET A 75 1.20 -16.01 3.89
C MET A 75 1.02 -17.52 3.81
N HIS A 76 -0.19 -18.01 3.53
CA HIS A 76 -0.46 -19.43 3.31
C HIS A 76 -0.24 -19.86 1.85
N ARG A 77 -0.33 -18.91 0.91
CA ARG A 77 -0.49 -19.18 -0.53
C ARG A 77 0.80 -19.02 -1.33
N SER A 78 1.64 -18.05 -0.96
CA SER A 78 2.84 -17.71 -1.71
C SER A 78 4.05 -17.66 -0.79
N ALA A 79 5.08 -18.46 -1.13
CA ALA A 79 6.36 -18.44 -0.44
C ALA A 79 7.10 -17.15 -0.73
N THR A 80 7.09 -16.72 -1.98
CA THR A 80 7.77 -15.49 -2.39
C THR A 80 7.10 -14.25 -1.77
N ALA A 81 5.78 -14.23 -1.62
CA ALA A 81 5.10 -13.13 -0.92
C ALA A 81 5.48 -13.03 0.57
N ARG A 82 5.84 -14.15 1.23
CA ARG A 82 6.38 -14.10 2.60
C ARG A 82 7.75 -13.41 2.63
N GLU A 83 8.60 -13.68 1.65
CA GLU A 83 9.90 -13.02 1.53
C GLU A 83 9.76 -11.51 1.28
N LEU A 84 8.79 -11.10 0.44
CA LEU A 84 8.48 -9.69 0.23
C LEU A 84 7.97 -9.01 1.51
N LEU A 85 7.11 -9.68 2.29
CA LEU A 85 6.63 -9.13 3.55
C LEU A 85 7.77 -8.98 4.58
N MET A 86 8.67 -9.96 4.65
CA MET A 86 9.83 -9.96 5.55
C MET A 86 11.03 -9.22 4.96
N HIS A 87 10.84 -8.41 3.92
CA HIS A 87 11.94 -7.68 3.30
C HIS A 87 12.56 -6.71 4.34
N PRO A 88 13.90 -6.63 4.46
CA PRO A 88 14.55 -5.83 5.50
C PRO A 88 14.11 -4.36 5.57
N VAL A 89 13.78 -3.75 4.42
CA VAL A 89 13.23 -2.37 4.36
C VAL A 89 11.83 -2.30 5.00
N VAL A 90 10.97 -3.29 4.78
CA VAL A 90 9.63 -3.34 5.39
C VAL A 90 9.76 -3.49 6.90
N GLU A 91 10.62 -4.40 7.36
CA GLU A 91 10.87 -4.61 8.79
C GLU A 91 11.47 -3.36 9.46
N ALA A 92 12.47 -2.72 8.83
CA ALA A 92 13.11 -1.53 9.37
C ALA A 92 12.15 -0.33 9.49
N LEU A 93 11.29 -0.12 8.48
CA LEU A 93 10.26 0.93 8.55
C LEU A 93 9.17 0.58 9.58
N GLY A 94 8.74 -0.69 9.64
CA GLY A 94 7.80 -1.17 10.64
C GLY A 94 8.30 -0.94 12.06
N ASP A 95 9.55 -1.30 12.33
CA ASP A 95 10.18 -1.08 13.64
C ASP A 95 10.17 0.40 14.03
N ARG A 96 10.56 1.29 13.11
CA ARG A 96 10.67 2.73 13.41
C ARG A 96 9.34 3.45 13.55
N HIS A 97 8.32 3.05 12.79
CA HIS A 97 7.01 3.70 12.82
C HIS A 97 6.07 3.11 13.88
N LEU A 98 6.20 1.81 14.22
CA LEU A 98 5.23 1.12 15.07
C LEU A 98 5.73 0.83 16.49
N LEU A 99 7.02 0.48 16.69
CA LEU A 99 7.53 0.17 18.04
C LEU A 99 7.54 1.35 19.02
N PRO A 100 7.57 2.63 18.62
CA PRO A 100 7.33 3.73 19.56
C PRO A 100 5.94 3.66 20.23
N ASN A 101 4.99 2.96 19.59
CA ASN A 101 3.58 2.91 20.00
C ASN A 101 3.15 1.54 20.54
N CYS A 102 4.02 0.52 20.46
CA CYS A 102 3.71 -0.84 20.93
C CYS A 102 4.97 -1.64 21.28
N THR A 103 4.81 -2.71 22.07
CA THR A 103 5.93 -3.63 22.39
C THR A 103 6.34 -4.50 21.20
N LYS A 104 5.41 -4.80 20.29
CA LYS A 104 5.59 -5.64 19.12
C LYS A 104 4.49 -5.36 18.10
N TRP A 105 4.85 -5.31 16.82
CA TRP A 105 3.91 -5.27 15.70
C TRP A 105 3.80 -6.64 15.02
N GLN A 106 2.73 -6.84 14.26
CA GLN A 106 2.46 -8.07 13.50
C GLN A 106 1.71 -7.74 12.21
N LEU A 107 1.69 -8.69 11.28
CA LEU A 107 0.87 -8.59 10.07
C LEU A 107 -0.62 -8.47 10.45
N ASN A 108 -1.28 -7.40 10.01
CA ASN A 108 -2.72 -7.22 10.15
C ASN A 108 -3.49 -8.04 9.09
N VAL A 109 -3.25 -7.75 7.82
CA VAL A 109 -3.88 -8.43 6.68
C VAL A 109 -2.89 -8.54 5.52
N SER A 110 -3.05 -9.58 4.69
CA SER A 110 -2.36 -9.68 3.40
C SER A 110 -3.36 -10.05 2.32
N ALA A 111 -3.30 -9.36 1.18
CA ALA A 111 -4.16 -9.62 0.04
C ALA A 111 -3.43 -9.32 -1.28
N ALA A 112 -3.74 -10.12 -2.31
CA ALA A 112 -3.44 -9.80 -3.70
C ALA A 112 -4.70 -9.21 -4.33
N LEU A 113 -4.51 -8.13 -5.09
CA LEU A 113 -5.57 -7.44 -5.79
C LEU A 113 -5.24 -7.40 -7.28
N ASP A 114 -6.22 -7.74 -8.10
CA ASP A 114 -6.16 -7.59 -9.55
C ASP A 114 -7.34 -6.72 -10.00
N ILE A 115 -7.01 -5.48 -10.36
CA ILE A 115 -7.97 -4.43 -10.71
C ILE A 115 -8.31 -4.56 -12.20
N GLY A 116 -9.55 -4.93 -12.49
CA GLY A 116 -10.02 -5.12 -13.85
C GLY A 116 -10.30 -3.78 -14.57
N PRO A 117 -10.34 -3.81 -15.92
CA PRO A 117 -10.70 -2.62 -16.70
C PRO A 117 -12.08 -2.07 -16.32
N GLY A 118 -12.15 -0.75 -16.12
CA GLY A 118 -13.40 -0.07 -15.77
C GLY A 118 -13.76 -0.10 -14.28
N ALA A 119 -12.96 -0.75 -13.42
CA ALA A 119 -13.11 -0.62 -11.98
C ALA A 119 -12.99 0.86 -11.57
N ARG A 120 -13.86 1.29 -10.66
CA ARG A 120 -13.84 2.66 -10.12
C ARG A 120 -12.72 2.84 -9.09
N ASP A 121 -12.47 4.09 -8.73
CA ASP A 121 -11.64 4.41 -7.58
C ASP A 121 -12.28 3.93 -6.27
N GLN A 122 -11.42 3.47 -5.35
CA GLN A 122 -11.82 3.19 -3.98
C GLN A 122 -12.05 4.51 -3.24
N ILE A 123 -12.99 4.51 -2.29
CA ILE A 123 -13.25 5.66 -1.44
C ILE A 123 -11.98 5.95 -0.61
N LEU A 124 -11.56 7.22 -0.55
CA LEU A 124 -10.44 7.63 0.29
C LEU A 124 -10.74 7.35 1.77
N HIS A 125 -9.77 6.77 2.46
CA HIS A 125 -9.90 6.31 3.84
C HIS A 125 -8.53 6.32 4.53
N ARG A 126 -8.53 6.15 5.85
CA ARG A 126 -7.31 5.84 6.61
C ARG A 126 -7.33 4.36 6.96
N GLU A 127 -6.19 3.69 6.89
CA GLU A 127 -6.10 2.27 7.27
C GLU A 127 -6.52 2.06 8.74
N GLU A 128 -6.22 3.04 9.57
CA GLU A 128 -6.51 3.04 11.00
C GLU A 128 -7.99 3.24 11.33
N ASP A 129 -8.86 3.52 10.35
CA ASP A 129 -10.31 3.64 10.57
C ASP A 129 -10.94 2.28 10.98
N LEU A 130 -10.20 1.18 10.80
CA LEU A 130 -10.53 -0.13 11.39
C LEU A 130 -10.53 -0.13 12.94
N TYR A 131 -9.88 0.85 13.56
CA TYR A 131 -9.74 0.99 15.02
C TYR A 131 -10.40 2.27 15.53
N PRO A 132 -11.74 2.31 15.67
CA PRO A 132 -12.51 3.54 15.95
C PRO A 132 -12.32 4.09 17.38
N TYR A 133 -11.52 3.41 18.22
CA TYR A 133 -11.29 3.81 19.61
C TYR A 133 -10.35 5.02 19.75
N TRP A 134 -9.59 5.35 18.71
CA TRP A 134 -8.67 6.49 18.68
C TRP A 134 -9.09 7.47 17.60
N ALA A 135 -9.25 8.75 17.94
CA ALA A 135 -9.51 9.80 16.97
C ALA A 135 -8.17 10.36 16.43
N PRO A 136 -8.05 10.69 15.13
CA PRO A 136 -6.94 11.48 14.62
C PRO A 136 -6.87 12.86 15.29
N PRO A 137 -5.67 13.46 15.46
CA PRO A 137 -4.37 12.85 15.20
C PRO A 137 -4.05 11.77 16.25
N ARG A 138 -3.53 10.63 15.81
CA ARG A 138 -3.19 9.47 16.65
C ARG A 138 -1.80 8.93 16.30
N PRO A 139 -1.13 8.20 17.21
CA PRO A 139 0.13 7.55 16.88
C PRO A 139 -0.09 6.48 15.81
N ASN A 140 0.90 6.27 14.93
CA ASN A 140 0.84 5.24 13.88
C ASN A 140 0.49 3.86 14.47
N LEU A 141 -0.67 3.34 14.10
CA LEU A 141 -1.21 2.02 14.44
C LEU A 141 -0.95 1.01 13.32
N ILE A 142 -0.90 1.50 12.07
CA ILE A 142 -0.65 0.70 10.87
C ILE A 142 0.46 1.35 10.06
N LEU A 143 1.39 0.54 9.57
CA LEU A 143 2.21 0.86 8.41
C LEU A 143 1.72 -0.03 7.28
N ALA A 144 1.20 0.57 6.23
CA ALA A 144 0.76 -0.18 5.08
C ALA A 144 1.87 -0.25 4.02
N SER A 145 1.94 -1.39 3.34
CA SER A 145 2.90 -1.64 2.26
C SER A 145 2.21 -2.37 1.12
N MET A 146 2.38 -1.89 -0.11
CA MET A 146 1.82 -2.50 -1.33
C MET A 146 2.92 -2.73 -2.35
N TRP A 147 3.17 -4.00 -2.66
CA TRP A 147 4.14 -4.42 -3.67
C TRP A 147 3.51 -4.41 -5.06
N ALA A 148 4.17 -3.74 -6.00
CA ALA A 148 3.78 -3.71 -7.41
C ALA A 148 4.05 -5.07 -8.07
N ILE A 149 3.02 -5.89 -8.23
CA ILE A 149 3.10 -7.14 -9.00
C ILE A 149 3.03 -6.88 -10.52
N SER A 150 2.57 -5.70 -10.93
CA SER A 150 2.62 -5.14 -12.29
C SER A 150 2.93 -3.64 -12.19
N ASP A 151 3.26 -3.00 -13.31
CA ASP A 151 3.47 -1.56 -13.32
C ASP A 151 2.19 -0.81 -12.93
N PHE A 152 2.33 0.18 -12.06
CA PHE A 152 1.28 1.11 -11.68
C PHE A 152 1.50 2.41 -12.45
N THR A 153 0.42 2.90 -13.05
CA THR A 153 0.38 4.15 -13.82
C THR A 153 -0.86 4.94 -13.42
N ALA A 154 -0.87 6.24 -13.70
CA ALA A 154 -2.07 7.03 -13.48
C ALA A 154 -3.29 6.48 -14.27
N SER A 155 -3.05 5.86 -15.43
CA SER A 155 -4.09 5.41 -16.35
C SER A 155 -4.71 4.04 -16.01
N ASN A 156 -4.00 3.18 -15.26
CA ASN A 156 -4.48 1.83 -14.92
C ASN A 156 -4.92 1.71 -13.45
N GLY A 157 -5.14 2.83 -12.78
CA GLY A 157 -5.68 2.84 -11.43
C GLY A 157 -4.62 2.71 -10.32
N GLY A 158 -3.41 3.23 -10.53
CA GLY A 158 -2.42 3.34 -9.45
C GLY A 158 -3.03 3.96 -8.19
N THR A 159 -2.63 3.44 -7.02
CA THR A 159 -3.21 3.76 -5.71
C THR A 159 -3.28 5.26 -5.47
N GLN A 160 -4.47 5.75 -5.09
CA GLN A 160 -4.64 7.15 -4.72
C GLN A 160 -4.12 7.39 -3.30
N ILE A 161 -3.31 8.44 -3.14
CA ILE A 161 -2.72 8.87 -1.88
C ILE A 161 -2.88 10.39 -1.77
N VAL A 162 -2.99 10.87 -0.54
CA VAL A 162 -2.96 12.31 -0.23
C VAL A 162 -1.71 12.56 0.63
N PRO A 163 -0.57 12.98 0.03
CA PRO A 163 0.67 13.21 0.75
C PRO A 163 0.48 14.22 1.88
N GLY A 164 1.02 13.91 3.06
CA GLY A 164 0.92 14.71 4.28
C GLY A 164 -0.42 14.58 5.02
N SER A 165 -1.37 13.77 4.55
CA SER A 165 -2.68 13.62 5.19
C SER A 165 -2.69 12.82 6.49
N HIS A 166 -1.61 12.09 6.78
CA HIS A 166 -1.42 11.33 8.01
C HIS A 166 -1.42 12.22 9.27
N THR A 167 -1.11 13.52 9.14
CA THR A 167 -1.14 14.47 10.26
C THR A 167 -2.41 15.33 10.31
N TRP A 168 -3.37 15.10 9.43
CA TRP A 168 -4.58 15.94 9.38
C TRP A 168 -5.57 15.58 10.48
N GLU A 169 -6.33 16.59 10.91
CA GLU A 169 -7.50 16.40 11.77
C GLU A 169 -8.51 15.43 11.14
N ALA A 170 -9.32 14.78 11.98
CA ALA A 170 -10.20 13.70 11.58
C ALA A 170 -11.18 14.08 10.46
N ASP A 171 -11.72 15.30 10.52
CA ASP A 171 -12.76 15.84 9.66
C ASP A 171 -12.25 16.53 8.39
N ARG A 172 -10.93 16.64 8.21
CA ARG A 172 -10.36 17.25 7.02
C ARG A 172 -10.56 16.36 5.79
N VAL A 173 -11.21 16.91 4.77
CA VAL A 173 -11.41 16.28 3.47
C VAL A 173 -10.40 16.84 2.45
N PRO A 174 -9.73 16.00 1.65
CA PRO A 174 -8.80 16.46 0.63
C PRO A 174 -9.53 17.19 -0.51
N HIS A 175 -8.88 18.20 -1.07
CA HIS A 175 -9.27 18.72 -2.38
C HIS A 175 -8.77 17.81 -3.50
N GLU A 176 -9.43 17.82 -4.66
CA GLU A 176 -9.06 16.96 -5.80
C GLU A 176 -7.58 17.08 -6.22
N HIS A 177 -7.03 18.31 -6.18
CA HIS A 177 -5.63 18.56 -6.55
C HIS A 177 -4.60 18.08 -5.51
N GLU A 178 -5.06 17.62 -4.34
CA GLU A 178 -4.21 17.04 -3.29
C GLU A 178 -4.11 15.51 -3.42
N VAL A 179 -4.98 14.90 -4.22
CA VAL A 179 -5.01 13.46 -4.48
C VAL A 179 -4.08 13.15 -5.65
N VAL A 180 -3.11 12.25 -5.41
CA VAL A 180 -2.15 11.80 -6.43
C VAL A 180 -2.18 10.28 -6.54
N ARG A 181 -1.81 9.77 -7.72
CA ARG A 181 -1.71 8.34 -7.97
C ARG A 181 -0.26 7.88 -7.86
N ALA A 182 -0.05 6.74 -7.22
CA ALA A 182 1.24 6.05 -7.25
C ALA A 182 1.53 5.55 -8.66
N GLU A 183 2.68 5.95 -9.19
CA GLU A 183 3.24 5.41 -10.43
C GLU A 183 4.57 4.75 -10.08
N MET A 184 4.67 3.45 -10.34
CA MET A 184 5.84 2.66 -9.96
C MET A 184 5.94 1.39 -10.82
N VAL A 185 7.17 1.00 -11.15
CA VAL A 185 7.41 -0.24 -11.90
C VAL A 185 7.21 -1.48 -11.03
N ALA A 186 6.87 -2.61 -11.65
CA ALA A 186 6.78 -3.89 -10.97
C ALA A 186 8.08 -4.18 -10.19
N GLY A 187 7.93 -4.66 -8.95
CA GLY A 187 9.05 -4.85 -8.01
C GLY A 187 9.29 -3.68 -7.05
N SER A 188 8.61 -2.55 -7.26
CA SER A 188 8.58 -1.45 -6.29
C SER A 188 7.58 -1.71 -5.18
N VAL A 189 7.71 -0.99 -4.07
CA VAL A 189 6.74 -0.99 -2.97
C VAL A 189 6.31 0.44 -2.65
N LEU A 190 5.02 0.64 -2.44
CA LEU A 190 4.45 1.85 -1.86
C LEU A 190 4.24 1.64 -0.36
N PHE A 191 4.73 2.55 0.47
CA PHE A 191 4.44 2.66 1.89
C PHE A 191 3.54 3.87 2.17
N TRP A 192 2.65 3.76 3.15
CA TRP A 192 1.88 4.88 3.68
C TRP A 192 1.50 4.70 5.15
N LEU A 193 1.25 5.84 5.81
CA LEU A 193 0.83 5.98 7.20
C LEU A 193 -0.66 6.34 7.28
#